data_AF-A0A7W7KCN6-F1
#
_entry.id   AF-A0A7W7KCN6-F1
#
_cell.length_a   1.000
_cell.length_b   1.000
_cell.length_c   1.000
_cell.angle_alpha   90.00
_cell.angle_beta   90.00
_cell.angle_gamma   90.00
#
_symmetry.space_group_name_H-M   'P 1'
#
loop_
_entity.id
_entity.type
_entity.pdbx_description
1 polymer ?
#
loop_
_entity_poly.entity_id
_entity_poly.type
_entity_poly.pdbx_seq_one_letter_code
_entity_poly.pdbx_strand_id
1 'polypeptide(L)' 'MRHMLVSAGASAAAIGLSQLDNPFLDESEFPRMTGEPIKIWADKVIAWDDGWKIAKGLQQLSC' A
#
# COMPACT_ATOMS: atom_id res chain seq x y z
N MET A 1 11.47 -6.81 -1.89
CA MET A 1 10.05 -6.84 -1.47
C MET A 1 9.32 -5.51 -1.73
N ARG A 2 9.86 -4.34 -1.38
CA ARG A 2 9.18 -3.03 -1.56
C ARG A 2 8.62 -2.76 -2.97
N HIS A 3 9.37 -3.04 -4.04
CA HIS A 3 8.90 -2.85 -5.43
C HIS A 3 7.68 -3.69 -5.82
N MET A 4 7.49 -4.87 -5.22
CA MET A 4 6.33 -5.72 -5.49
C MET A 4 5.04 -5.11 -4.91
N LEU A 5 5.13 -4.49 -3.72
CA LEU A 5 4.00 -3.83 -3.08
C LEU A 5 3.56 -2.58 -3.84
N VAL A 6 4.53 -1.77 -4.31
CA VAL A 6 4.26 -0.63 -5.19
C VAL A 6 3.56 -1.09 -6.47
N SER A 7 4.03 -2.17 -7.10
CA SER A 7 3.41 -2.71 -8.32
C SER A 7 1.99 -3.24 -8.05
N ALA A 8 1.77 -3.85 -6.88
CA ALA A 8 0.45 -4.33 -6.46
C ALA A 8 -0.54 -3.16 -6.24
N GLY A 9 -0.11 -2.10 -5.57
CA GLY A 9 -0.93 -0.89 -5.40
C GLY A 9 -1.26 -0.20 -6.73
N ALA A 10 -0.28 -0.11 -7.63
CA ALA A 10 -0.50 0.43 -8.97
C ALA A 10 -1.52 -0.41 -9.78
N SER A 11 -1.42 -1.74 -9.68
CA SER A 11 -2.37 -2.66 -10.32
C SER A 11 -3.77 -2.53 -9.71
N ALA A 12 -3.88 -2.40 -8.39
CA ALA A 12 -5.15 -2.19 -7.69
C ALA A 12 -5.86 -0.90 -8.16
N ALA A 13 -5.11 0.20 -8.30
CA ALA A 13 -5.64 1.43 -8.88
C ALA A 13 -6.13 1.24 -10.33
N ALA A 14 -5.39 0.48 -11.15
CA ALA A 14 -5.74 0.22 -12.54
C ALA A 14 -7.03 -0.59 -12.70
N ILE A 15 -7.32 -1.51 -11.77
CA ILE A 15 -8.57 -2.29 -11.76
C ILE A 15 -9.73 -1.58 -11.04
N GLY A 16 -9.54 -0.33 -10.59
CA GLY A 16 -10.59 0.49 -9.99
C GLY A 16 -10.80 0.30 -8.49
N LEU A 17 -9.88 -0.38 -7.79
CA LEU A 17 -9.93 -0.45 -6.33
C LEU A 17 -9.62 0.90 -5.68
N SER A 18 -10.19 1.12 -4.51
CA SER A 18 -9.95 2.31 -3.69
C SER A 18 -8.65 2.19 -2.90
N GLN A 19 -8.19 3.30 -2.34
CA GLN A 19 -7.03 3.34 -1.46
C GLN A 19 -7.23 2.51 -0.18
N LEU A 20 -8.49 2.34 0.25
CA LEU A 20 -8.85 1.59 1.46
C LEU A 20 -8.86 0.07 1.22
N ASP A 21 -8.87 -0.38 -0.04
CA ASP A 21 -8.71 -1.79 -0.41
C ASP A 21 -7.25 -2.27 -0.28
N ASN A 22 -6.42 -1.53 0.46
CA ASN A 22 -5.07 -1.95 0.81
C ASN A 22 -5.16 -3.20 1.71
N PRO A 23 -4.59 -4.35 1.30
CA PRO A 23 -4.72 -5.60 2.04
C PRO A 23 -4.12 -5.52 3.45
N PHE A 24 -3.16 -4.64 3.69
CA PHE A 24 -2.53 -4.47 4.99
C PHE A 24 -3.38 -3.67 5.99
N LEU A 25 -4.50 -3.09 5.54
CA LEU A 25 -5.49 -2.46 6.41
C LEU A 25 -6.52 -3.46 6.97
N ASP A 26 -6.48 -4.72 6.52
CA ASP A 26 -7.28 -5.80 7.11
C ASP A 26 -6.83 -6.08 8.54
N GLU A 27 -7.80 -6.35 9.43
CA GLU A 27 -7.53 -6.62 10.85
C GLU A 27 -6.57 -7.79 11.06
N SER A 28 -6.59 -8.78 10.17
CA SER A 28 -5.76 -9.99 10.22
C SER A 28 -4.28 -9.67 9.97
N GLU A 29 -4.00 -8.61 9.23
CA GLU A 29 -2.64 -8.18 8.86
C GLU A 29 -2.06 -7.16 9.86
N PHE A 30 -2.82 -6.74 10.86
CA PHE A 30 -2.32 -5.78 11.85
C PHE A 30 -1.17 -6.36 12.67
N PRO A 31 -0.20 -5.52 13.09
CA PRO A 31 0.93 -5.94 13.92
C PRO A 31 0.54 -6.70 15.19
N ARG A 32 -0.62 -6.35 15.76
CA ARG A 32 -1.17 -7.02 16.95
C ARG A 32 -1.53 -8.49 16.68
N MET A 33 -1.94 -8.81 15.46
CA MET A 33 -2.38 -10.14 15.04
C MET A 33 -1.21 -10.97 14.48
N THR A 34 -0.39 -10.37 13.62
CA THR A 34 0.73 -11.05 12.97
C THR A 34 1.98 -11.14 13.85
N GLY A 35 2.06 -10.32 14.91
CA GLY A 35 3.24 -10.21 15.77
C GLY A 35 4.42 -9.50 15.10
N GLU A 36 4.24 -8.92 13.90
CA GLU A 36 5.30 -8.21 13.22
C GLU A 36 5.58 -6.83 13.84
N PRO A 37 6.79 -6.27 13.70
CA PRO A 37 7.07 -4.92 14.16
C PRO A 37 6.21 -3.90 13.41
N ILE A 38 5.62 -2.94 14.13
CA ILE A 38 4.76 -1.88 13.55
C ILE A 38 5.43 -1.14 12.38
N LYS A 39 6.75 -0.93 12.45
CA LYS A 39 7.52 -0.28 11.38
C LYS A 39 7.49 -1.09 10.08
N ILE A 40 7.60 -2.41 10.17
CA ILE A 40 7.61 -3.30 8.99
C ILE A 40 6.23 -3.30 8.34
N TRP A 41 5.17 -3.41 9.13
CA TRP A 41 3.80 -3.28 8.65
C TRP A 41 3.55 -1.92 7.99
N ALA A 42 3.95 -0.82 8.65
CA ALA A 42 3.78 0.52 8.11
C ALA A 42 4.54 0.71 6.78
N ASP A 43 5.77 0.18 6.68
CA ASP A 43 6.55 0.19 5.43
C ASP A 43 5.82 -0.56 4.29
N LYS A 44 5.07 -1.64 4.59
CA LYS A 44 4.25 -2.35 3.60
C LYS A 44 3.02 -1.54 3.16
N VAL A 45 2.28 -0.98 4.13
CA VAL A 45 1.11 -0.12 3.89
C VAL A 45 1.50 1.05 3.00
N ILE A 46 2.58 1.76 3.36
CA ILE A 46 3.10 2.91 2.61
C ILE A 46 3.53 2.48 1.20
N ALA A 47 4.27 1.38 1.05
CA ALA A 47 4.73 0.95 -0.27
C ALA A 47 3.58 0.61 -1.23
N TRP A 48 2.51 -0.02 -0.74
CA TRP A 48 1.32 -0.27 -1.55
C TRP A 48 0.59 1.04 -1.89
N ASP A 49 0.41 1.90 -0.89
CA ASP A 49 -0.26 3.19 -1.01
C ASP A 49 0.45 4.13 -2.00
N ASP A 50 1.78 4.18 -1.97
CA ASP A 50 2.61 4.92 -2.94
C ASP A 50 2.33 4.46 -4.37
N GLY A 51 2.29 3.14 -4.60
CA GLY A 51 1.99 2.56 -5.91
C GLY A 51 0.60 2.94 -6.41
N TRP A 52 -0.40 2.88 -5.52
CA TRP A 52 -1.78 3.27 -5.83
C TRP A 52 -1.86 4.75 -6.19
N LYS A 53 -1.22 5.62 -5.40
CA LYS A 53 -1.18 7.08 -5.65
C LYS A 53 -0.48 7.43 -6.95
N ILE A 54 0.64 6.77 -7.27
CA ILE A 54 1.36 6.95 -8.54
C ILE A 54 0.44 6.62 -9.72
N ALA A 55 -0.24 5.46 -9.68
CA ALA A 55 -1.15 5.05 -10.74
C ALA A 55 -2.37 5.96 -10.91
N LYS A 56 -2.86 6.57 -9.82
CA LYS A 56 -3.94 7.56 -9.86
C LYS A 56 -3.47 8.97 -10.24
N GLY A 57 -2.17 9.19 -10.45
CA GLY A 57 -1.60 10.52 -10.70
C GLY A 57 -1.73 11.46 -9.49
N LEU A 58 -1.91 10.91 -8.29
CA LEU A 58 -2.09 11.67 -7.04
C LEU A 58 -0.76 12.00 -6.36
N GLN A 59 0.35 11.44 -6.83
CA GLN A 59 1.66 11.92 -6.43
C GLN A 59 1.89 13.25 -7.15
N GLN A 60 1.66 14.35 -6.44
CA GLN A 60 2.04 15.67 -6.91
C GLN A 60 3.53 15.61 -7.25
N LEU A 61 3.84 15.84 -8.53
CA LEU A 61 5.14 16.31 -8.95
C LEU A 61 5.42 17.58 -8.14
N SER A 62 6.18 17.47 -7.06
CA SER A 62 6.98 18.60 -6.59
C SER A 62 8.05 18.80 -7.66
N CYS A 63 7.73 19.66 -8.63
CA CYS A 63 8.72 20.36 -9.43
C CYS A 63 9.51 21.34 -8.54
#